data_AF-A0A7X7MRQ8-F1
#
_entry.id   AF-A0A7X7MRQ8-F1
#
_cell.length_a   1.000
_cell.length_b   1.000
_cell.length_c   1.000
_cell.angle_alpha   90.00
_cell.angle_beta   90.00
_cell.angle_gamma   90.00
#
_symmetry.space_group_name_H-M   'P 1'
#
loop_
_entity.id
_entity.type
_entity.pdbx_description
1 polymer ?
#
loop_
_entity_poly.entity_id
_entity_poly.type
_entity_poly.pdbx_seq_one_letter_code
_entity_poly.pdbx_strand_id
1 'polypeptide(L)'
;MTKKTDAKTEAPDRVLHAEDDMFEFVTDAGTIHLPYLENVPMGIYEDHIGRPANEFLSAVIAEYMDDEAVAVRRSMTIQAFNKMSEQWIEKSGIELGELMS
;
A
#
# COMPACT_ATOMS: atom_id res chain seq x y z
N MET A 1 2.54 25.58 -40.46
CA MET A 1 2.83 25.73 -39.02
C MET A 1 1.56 25.41 -38.26
N THR A 2 1.46 24.22 -37.67
CA THR A 2 0.28 23.85 -36.87
C THR A 2 0.79 23.29 -35.55
N LYS A 3 0.53 24.05 -34.49
CA LYS A 3 0.99 23.80 -33.12
C LYS A 3 0.44 22.46 -32.63
N LYS A 4 1.34 21.57 -32.20
CA LYS A 4 1.00 20.43 -31.34
C LYS A 4 0.69 21.02 -29.97
N THR A 5 -0.55 20.84 -29.53
CA THR A 5 -0.92 21.08 -28.13
C THR A 5 -0.62 19.77 -27.42
N ASP A 6 0.54 19.69 -26.79
CA ASP A 6 0.82 18.61 -25.85
C ASP A 6 -0.06 18.86 -24.63
N ALA A 7 -1.08 18.02 -24.47
CA ALA A 7 -1.83 17.92 -23.23
C ALA A 7 -0.87 17.37 -22.17
N LYS A 8 -0.29 18.28 -21.40
CA LYS A 8 0.48 17.96 -20.22
C LYS A 8 -0.52 17.45 -19.18
N THR A 9 -0.69 16.13 -19.12
CA THR A 9 -1.39 15.48 -18.00
C THR A 9 -0.63 15.85 -16.74
N GLU A 10 -1.14 16.82 -15.98
CA GLU A 10 -0.69 17.04 -14.61
C GLU A 10 -1.01 15.74 -13.86
N ALA A 11 0.03 15.02 -13.45
CA ALA A 11 -0.11 13.93 -12.50
C ALA A 11 -0.85 14.51 -11.28
N PRO A 12 -1.88 13.84 -10.75
CA PRO A 12 -2.60 14.32 -9.58
C PRO A 12 -1.58 14.61 -8.47
N ASP A 13 -1.67 15.79 -7.84
CA ASP A 13 -0.87 16.13 -6.67
C ASP A 13 -1.05 15.01 -5.63
N ARG A 14 -0.04 14.14 -5.52
CA ARG A 14 -0.04 13.07 -4.53
C ARG A 14 0.02 13.72 -3.16
N VAL A 15 -1.04 13.53 -2.38
CA VAL A 15 -1.02 13.89 -0.96
C VAL A 15 -0.14 12.85 -0.27
N LEU A 16 1.06 13.26 0.13
CA LEU A 16 1.92 12.43 0.97
C LEU A 16 1.43 12.51 2.41
N HIS A 17 1.27 11.36 3.05
CA HIS A 17 0.92 11.26 4.47
C HIS A 17 2.11 11.65 5.34
N ALA A 18 1.85 12.06 6.59
CA ALA A 18 2.95 12.24 7.55
C ALA A 18 3.63 10.89 7.81
N GLU A 19 4.92 10.88 8.16
CA GLU A 19 5.69 9.63 8.35
C GLU A 19 5.11 8.74 9.45
N ASP A 20 4.45 9.33 10.45
CA ASP A 20 3.81 8.66 11.57
C ASP A 20 2.32 8.33 11.35
N ASP A 21 1.74 8.76 10.23
CA ASP A 21 0.38 8.41 9.86
C ASP A 21 0.32 6.92 9.45
N MET A 22 -0.73 6.24 9.93
CA MET A 22 -0.97 4.83 9.68
C MET A 22 -2.28 4.63 8.94
N PHE A 23 -2.26 3.75 7.95
CA PHE A 23 -3.46 3.18 7.37
C PHE A 23 -4.18 2.31 8.41
N GLU A 24 -5.48 2.55 8.59
CA GLU A 24 -6.34 1.77 9.48
C GLU A 24 -7.39 0.97 8.70
N PHE A 25 -7.52 -0.32 9.05
CA PHE A 25 -8.58 -1.19 8.55
C PHE A 25 -9.33 -1.87 9.69
N VAL A 26 -10.57 -1.45 9.91
CA VAL A 26 -11.43 -1.94 10.99
C VAL A 26 -12.16 -3.21 10.54
N THR A 27 -12.12 -4.24 11.39
CA THR A 27 -12.87 -5.49 11.24
C THR A 27 -13.62 -5.82 12.53
N ASP A 28 -14.54 -6.79 12.48
CA ASP A 28 -15.24 -7.27 13.68
C ASP A 28 -14.30 -7.91 14.72
N ALA A 29 -13.13 -8.39 14.28
CA ALA A 29 -12.14 -9.04 15.13
C ALA A 29 -11.10 -8.07 15.70
N GLY A 30 -11.05 -6.84 15.21
CA GLY A 30 -10.08 -5.82 15.59
C GLY A 30 -9.65 -4.94 14.42
N THR A 31 -8.73 -4.02 14.70
CA THR A 31 -8.19 -3.07 13.70
C THR A 31 -6.78 -3.45 13.31
N ILE A 32 -6.50 -3.45 12.01
CA ILE A 32 -5.16 -3.56 11.46
C ILE A 32 -4.61 -2.17 11.20
N HIS A 33 -3.38 -1.92 11.66
CA HIS A 33 -2.63 -0.69 11.39
C HIS A 33 -1.41 -1.03 10.53
N LEU A 34 -1.19 -0.29 9.45
CA LEU A 34 -0.03 -0.45 8.57
C LEU A 34 0.51 0.94 8.19
N PRO A 35 1.81 1.12 7.92
CA PRO A 35 2.28 2.35 7.31
C PRO A 35 1.66 2.50 5.93
N TYR A 36 1.45 3.73 5.49
CA TYR A 36 1.15 4.00 4.07
C TYR A 36 2.32 3.54 3.18
N LEU A 37 2.04 3.10 1.94
CA LEU A 37 3.06 2.48 1.08
C LEU A 37 4.22 3.42 0.76
N GLU A 38 3.99 4.73 0.71
CA GLU A 38 5.02 5.77 0.53
C GLU A 38 5.98 5.87 1.71
N ASN A 39 5.54 5.42 2.88
CA ASN A 39 6.29 5.47 4.14
C ASN A 39 6.91 4.10 4.47
N VAL A 40 6.73 3.09 3.61
CA VAL A 40 7.42 1.80 3.76
C VAL A 40 8.92 2.00 3.50
N PRO A 41 9.80 1.51 4.39
CA PRO A 41 11.24 1.63 4.20
C PRO A 41 11.71 1.03 2.87
N MET A 42 12.53 1.79 2.15
CA MET A 42 13.07 1.39 0.84
C MET A 42 13.78 0.03 0.88
N GLY A 43 14.41 -0.34 1.99
CA GLY A 43 15.07 -1.64 2.14
C GLY A 43 14.11 -2.83 1.94
N ILE A 44 12.86 -2.73 2.40
CA ILE A 44 11.85 -3.79 2.18
C ILE A 44 11.51 -3.90 0.69
N TYR A 45 11.40 -2.75 0.00
CA TYR A 45 11.18 -2.73 -1.43
C TYR A 45 12.35 -3.34 -2.20
N GLU A 46 13.59 -2.96 -1.88
CA GLU A 46 14.81 -3.47 -2.51
C GLU A 46 14.95 -4.99 -2.37
N ASP A 47 14.60 -5.55 -1.20
CA ASP A 47 14.61 -6.99 -0.95
C ASP A 47 13.60 -7.77 -1.82
N HIS A 48 12.57 -7.08 -2.33
CA HIS A 48 11.48 -7.65 -3.11
C HIS A 48 11.43 -7.13 -4.56
N ILE A 49 12.47 -6.44 -5.01
CA ILE A 49 12.54 -5.92 -6.38
C ILE A 49 12.45 -7.07 -7.40
N GLY A 50 11.65 -6.86 -8.45
CA GLY A 50 11.40 -7.89 -9.47
C GLY A 50 10.51 -9.05 -9.02
N ARG A 51 9.98 -9.03 -7.79
CA ARG A 51 8.95 -9.98 -7.33
C ARG A 51 7.55 -9.50 -7.73
N PRO A 52 6.55 -10.39 -7.74
CA PRO A 52 5.16 -9.98 -7.82
C PRO A 52 4.77 -9.00 -6.69
N ALA A 53 3.97 -7.97 -7.00
CA ALA A 53 3.55 -6.96 -6.03
C ALA A 53 2.84 -7.53 -4.79
N ASN A 54 2.12 -8.65 -4.94
CA ASN A 54 1.49 -9.35 -3.82
C ASN A 54 2.51 -9.96 -2.83
N GLU A 55 3.70 -10.34 -3.28
CA GLU A 55 4.78 -10.80 -2.39
C GLU A 55 5.32 -9.63 -1.56
N PHE A 56 5.56 -8.48 -2.20
CA PHE A 56 5.97 -7.24 -1.51
C PHE A 56 4.93 -6.82 -0.46
N LEU A 57 3.65 -6.70 -0.83
CA LEU A 57 2.59 -6.35 0.12
C LEU A 57 2.51 -7.33 1.30
N SER A 58 2.68 -8.62 1.03
CA SER A 58 2.67 -9.66 2.08
C SER A 58 3.87 -9.52 3.02
N ALA A 59 5.04 -9.12 2.51
CA ALA A 59 6.24 -8.88 3.30
C ALA A 59 6.09 -7.67 4.22
N VAL A 60 5.58 -6.55 3.70
CA VAL A 60 5.30 -5.36 4.52
C VAL A 60 4.29 -5.69 5.62
N ILE A 61 3.22 -6.41 5.29
CA ILE A 61 2.23 -6.87 6.27
C ILE A 61 2.89 -7.74 7.35
N ALA A 62 3.81 -8.63 6.98
CA ALA A 62 4.49 -9.51 7.94
C ALA A 62 5.46 -8.75 8.87
N GLU A 63 6.10 -7.69 8.37
CA GLU A 63 7.04 -6.87 9.15
C GLU A 63 6.33 -5.98 10.18
N TYR A 64 5.17 -5.42 9.82
CA TYR A 64 4.49 -4.39 10.62
C TYR A 64 3.33 -4.91 11.48
N MET A 65 2.91 -6.17 11.32
CA MET A 65 1.87 -6.75 12.17
C MET A 65 2.46 -7.36 13.44
N ASP A 66 1.98 -6.90 14.60
CA ASP A 66 2.19 -7.57 15.87
C ASP A 66 1.31 -8.84 16.02
N ASP A 67 1.50 -9.58 17.11
CA ASP A 67 0.78 -10.84 17.36
C ASP A 67 -0.76 -10.67 17.35
N GLU A 68 -1.26 -9.50 17.76
CA GLU A 68 -2.68 -9.18 17.78
C GLU A 68 -3.20 -8.94 16.36
N ALA A 69 -2.54 -8.08 15.58
CA ALA A 69 -2.87 -7.83 14.19
C ALA A 69 -2.76 -9.10 13.33
N VAL A 70 -1.79 -9.98 13.63
CA VAL A 70 -1.67 -11.30 12.99
C VAL A 70 -2.89 -12.16 13.30
N ALA A 71 -3.39 -12.17 14.55
CA ALA A 71 -4.58 -12.90 14.93
C ALA A 71 -5.84 -12.36 14.22
N VAL A 72 -5.99 -11.03 14.15
CA VAL A 72 -7.05 -10.36 13.39
C VAL A 72 -6.98 -10.78 11.92
N ARG A 73 -5.83 -10.65 11.27
CA ARG A 73 -5.63 -11.04 9.86
C ARG A 73 -5.99 -12.49 9.60
N ARG A 74 -5.60 -13.42 10.48
CA ARG A 74 -5.90 -14.85 10.34
C ARG A 74 -7.39 -15.17 10.47
N SER A 75 -8.16 -14.31 11.14
CA SER A 75 -9.62 -14.43 11.23
C SER A 75 -10.35 -13.84 10.00
N MET A 76 -9.66 -13.06 9.17
CA MET A 76 -10.25 -12.45 7.99
C MET A 76 -10.54 -13.47 6.89
N THR A 77 -11.63 -13.25 6.17
CA THR A 77 -11.86 -13.96 4.91
C THR A 77 -10.94 -13.42 3.81
N ILE A 78 -10.73 -14.22 2.76
CA ILE A 78 -9.97 -13.80 1.57
C ILE A 78 -10.56 -12.50 0.98
N GLN A 79 -11.89 -12.37 0.95
CA GLN A 79 -12.56 -11.18 0.45
C GLN A 79 -12.24 -9.93 1.29
N ALA A 80 -12.25 -10.05 2.62
CA ALA A 80 -11.90 -8.95 3.52
C ALA A 80 -10.42 -8.55 3.36
N PHE A 81 -9.53 -9.53 3.19
CA PHE A 81 -8.11 -9.28 2.97
C PHE A 81 -7.85 -8.55 1.64
N ASN A 82 -8.49 -8.99 0.55
CA ASN A 82 -8.36 -8.31 -0.74
C ASN A 82 -8.87 -6.86 -0.66
N LYS A 83 -10.03 -6.66 -0.01
CA LYS A 83 -10.59 -5.32 0.22
C LYS A 83 -9.69 -4.42 1.06
N MET A 84 -8.97 -4.97 2.04
CA MET A 84 -7.98 -4.23 2.82
C MET A 84 -6.83 -3.80 1.93
N SER A 85 -6.23 -4.73 1.17
CA SER A 85 -5.10 -4.46 0.28
C SER A 85 -5.44 -3.40 -0.79
N GLU A 86 -6.62 -3.48 -1.40
CA GLU A 86 -7.09 -2.48 -2.38
C GLU A 86 -7.20 -1.08 -1.77
N GLN A 87 -7.82 -0.95 -0.59
CA GLN A 87 -7.94 0.33 0.10
C GLN A 87 -6.59 0.86 0.57
N TRP A 88 -5.68 -0.02 0.97
CA TRP A 88 -4.35 0.38 1.40
C TRP A 88 -3.57 0.99 0.24
N ILE A 89 -3.61 0.36 -0.94
CA ILE A 89 -2.99 0.88 -2.17
C ILE A 89 -3.64 2.22 -2.56
N GLU A 90 -4.96 2.27 -2.64
CA GLU A 90 -5.71 3.47 -3.04
C GLU A 90 -5.40 4.64 -2.11
N LYS A 91 -5.43 4.42 -0.79
CA LYS A 91 -5.18 5.47 0.19
C LYS A 91 -3.71 5.86 0.30
N SER A 92 -2.77 4.99 -0.08
CA SER A 92 -1.34 5.35 -0.14
C SER A 92 -0.98 6.21 -1.36
N GLY A 93 -1.95 6.50 -2.25
CA GLY A 93 -1.73 7.39 -3.39
C GLY A 93 -0.67 6.91 -4.38
N ILE A 94 -0.18 5.67 -4.24
CA ILE A 94 0.84 5.08 -5.10
C ILE A 94 0.23 3.94 -5.91
N GLU A 95 0.45 3.99 -7.23
CA GLU A 95 0.23 2.82 -8.08
C GLU A 95 1.41 1.86 -7.88
N LEU A 96 1.14 0.61 -7.44
CA LEU A 96 2.19 -0.41 -7.27
C LEU A 96 3.02 -0.65 -8.55
N GLY A 97 2.43 -0.41 -9.73
CA GLY A 97 3.15 -0.47 -11.00
C GLY A 97 4.27 0.56 -11.09
N GLU A 98 4.14 1.73 -10.48
CA GLU A 98 5.21 2.75 -10.44
C GLU A 98 6.31 2.43 -9.43
N LEU A 99 5.97 1.75 -8.34
CA LEU A 99 6.98 1.27 -7.40
C LEU A 99 7.83 0.18 -8.03
N MET A 100 7.20 -0.77 -8.73
CA MET A 100 7.82 -2.02 -9.19
C MET A 100 8.39 -1.97 -10.63
N SER A 101 8.35 -0.81 -11.30
CA SER A 101 8.90 -0.59 -12.66
C SER A 101 10.35 -0.15 -12.64
#